data_AF-A0A3M9MBX7-F1
#
_entry.id   AF-A0A3M9MBX7-F1
#
_cell.length_a   1.000
_cell.length_b   1.000
_cell.length_c   1.000
_cell.angle_alpha   90.00
_cell.angle_beta   90.00
_cell.angle_gamma   90.00
#
_symmetry.space_group_name_H-M   'P 1'
#
loop_
_entity.id
_entity.type
_entity.pdbx_description
1 polymer ?
#
loop_
_entity_poly.entity_id
_entity_poly.type
_entity_poly.pdbx_seq_one_letter_code
_entity_poly.pdbx_strand_id
1 'polypeptide(L)'
;MSTVKIQNLNKIYLNSFRPLCMTPLGKLATTKHGHPPFIDASCRREPDFEHATPTISAICRQGMFAPRLRENDLVVYMTVKRRYGSDKSPSNRLIAILQVDWVFPTHQHGKEWFEAEGMALPSNCMVKGNEPYPFDHTAGNFEKALDLRAFMKRDTERQQKVGARRVVHWDNNYKYKADNWSMLIKTKPLYIEVNDPVPLHKETLLEIFGGKVPNTRNPKAISLRQLADLAFLAGVSIAG
;
A
#
# COMPACT_ATOMS: atom_id res chain seq x y z
N MET A 1 -1.86 -10.85 -22.81
CA MET A 1 -2.00 -9.48 -22.25
C MET A 1 -3.47 -9.22 -22.01
N SER A 2 -3.83 -8.72 -20.83
CA SER A 2 -5.21 -8.29 -20.54
C SER A 2 -5.39 -6.83 -20.97
N THR A 3 -6.48 -6.53 -21.66
CA THR A 3 -6.81 -5.15 -22.04
C THR A 3 -7.76 -4.55 -21.02
N VAL A 4 -7.38 -3.41 -20.46
CA VAL A 4 -8.20 -2.63 -19.53
C VAL A 4 -8.65 -1.36 -20.24
N LYS A 5 -9.96 -1.14 -20.25
CA LYS A 5 -10.56 0.11 -20.74
C LYS A 5 -10.70 1.09 -19.58
N ILE A 6 -10.11 2.27 -19.69
CA ILE A 6 -10.29 3.34 -18.70
C ILE A 6 -11.33 4.31 -19.23
N GLN A 7 -12.47 4.40 -18.56
CA GLN A 7 -13.46 5.42 -18.84
C GLN A 7 -13.26 6.61 -17.90
N ASN A 8 -13.50 7.83 -18.41
CA ASN A 8 -13.54 9.08 -17.64
C ASN A 8 -12.27 9.38 -16.83
N LEU A 9 -11.09 9.08 -17.39
CA LEU A 9 -9.81 9.30 -16.72
C LEU A 9 -9.64 10.76 -16.26
N ASN A 10 -9.34 10.95 -14.97
CA ASN A 10 -8.94 12.24 -14.42
C ASN A 10 -7.40 12.32 -14.32
N LYS A 11 -6.81 12.24 -13.12
CA LYS A 11 -5.34 12.30 -12.94
C LYS A 11 -4.76 10.92 -12.69
N ILE A 12 -3.49 10.75 -13.07
CA ILE A 12 -2.73 9.52 -12.80
C ILE A 12 -1.61 9.85 -11.81
N TYR A 13 -1.51 9.10 -10.73
CA TYR A 13 -0.47 9.26 -9.72
C TYR A 13 0.40 8.02 -9.61
N LEU A 14 1.71 8.22 -9.39
CA LEU A 14 2.62 7.14 -9.02
C LEU A 14 2.98 7.26 -7.55
N ASN A 15 2.64 6.23 -6.77
CA ASN A 15 2.88 6.17 -5.35
C ASN A 15 3.82 5.01 -5.00
N SER A 16 4.50 5.12 -3.85
CA SER A 16 5.31 4.03 -3.31
C SER A 16 4.96 3.68 -1.87
N PHE A 17 5.18 2.42 -1.51
CA PHE A 17 4.98 1.94 -0.15
C PHE A 17 6.09 0.96 0.26
N ARG A 18 6.10 0.59 1.54
CA ARG A 18 7.07 -0.36 2.09
C ARG A 18 6.37 -1.72 2.19
N PRO A 19 6.78 -2.73 1.40
CA PRO A 19 6.13 -4.03 1.43
C PRO A 19 6.50 -4.80 2.69
N LEU A 20 5.64 -5.75 3.08
CA LEU A 20 5.80 -6.60 4.24
C LEU A 20 7.15 -7.33 4.23
N CYS A 21 7.54 -7.92 3.09
CA CYS A 21 8.79 -8.68 2.94
C CYS A 21 10.09 -7.85 3.06
N MET A 22 10.00 -6.54 3.27
CA MET A 22 11.16 -5.64 3.33
C MET A 22 12.04 -5.87 4.57
N THR A 23 11.50 -6.38 5.68
CA THR A 23 12.26 -6.61 6.93
C THR A 23 12.32 -8.09 7.28
N PRO A 24 13.30 -8.54 8.09
CA PRO A 24 13.31 -9.91 8.61
C PRO A 24 12.02 -10.29 9.33
N LEU A 25 11.43 -9.38 10.11
CA LEU A 25 10.17 -9.62 10.82
C LEU A 25 9.01 -9.81 9.84
N GLY A 26 8.92 -8.97 8.81
CA GLY A 26 7.85 -9.12 7.82
C GLY A 26 8.01 -10.35 6.93
N LYS A 27 9.25 -10.77 6.62
CA LYS A 27 9.50 -12.08 5.99
C LYS A 27 9.00 -13.24 6.85
N LEU A 28 9.25 -13.18 8.16
CA LEU A 28 8.70 -14.17 9.10
C LEU A 28 7.17 -14.13 9.13
N ALA A 29 6.56 -12.94 9.06
CA ALA A 29 5.10 -12.81 8.98
C ALA A 29 4.54 -13.49 7.72
N THR A 30 5.14 -13.26 6.55
CA THR A 30 4.79 -13.95 5.30
C THR A 30 4.88 -15.47 5.44
N THR A 31 5.99 -16.00 5.95
CA THR A 31 6.18 -17.45 6.09
C THR A 31 5.25 -18.07 7.15
N LYS A 32 5.07 -17.40 8.29
CA LYS A 32 4.30 -17.94 9.43
C LYS A 32 2.79 -17.89 9.18
N HIS A 33 2.31 -16.82 8.55
CA HIS A 33 0.87 -16.53 8.44
C HIS A 33 0.35 -16.61 7.00
N GLY A 34 1.19 -16.90 6.01
CA GLY A 34 0.79 -17.02 4.62
C GLY A 34 0.45 -15.68 3.94
N HIS A 35 0.85 -14.55 4.52
CA HIS A 35 0.63 -13.23 3.91
C HIS A 35 1.39 -13.09 2.60
N PRO A 36 0.79 -12.49 1.55
CA PRO A 36 1.55 -12.14 0.35
C PRO A 36 2.75 -11.23 0.70
N PRO A 37 3.92 -11.42 0.07
CA PRO A 37 5.13 -10.69 0.41
C PRO A 37 5.05 -9.18 0.11
N PHE A 38 4.28 -8.78 -0.90
CA PHE A 38 4.23 -7.40 -1.40
C PHE A 38 2.96 -6.62 -1.05
N ILE A 39 2.35 -6.92 0.09
CA ILE A 39 1.33 -6.05 0.73
C ILE A 39 1.99 -5.01 1.65
N ASP A 40 1.24 -4.01 2.10
CA ASP A 40 1.78 -2.98 3.01
C ASP A 40 2.28 -3.56 4.34
N ALA A 41 3.38 -3.03 4.85
CA ALA A 41 4.07 -3.54 6.03
C ALA A 41 3.42 -3.20 7.38
N SER A 42 2.41 -2.34 7.40
CA SER A 42 1.89 -1.74 8.64
C SER A 42 0.83 -2.58 9.35
N CYS A 43 0.46 -2.16 10.56
CA CYS A 43 -0.66 -2.76 11.30
C CYS A 43 -2.05 -2.36 10.74
N ARG A 44 -2.09 -1.42 9.79
CA ARG A 44 -3.29 -0.91 9.09
C ARG A 44 -2.93 -0.75 7.61
N ARG A 45 -3.13 -1.80 6.80
CA ARG A 45 -2.55 -1.89 5.44
C ARG A 45 -2.89 -0.63 4.62
N GLU A 46 -1.86 0.06 4.11
CA GLU A 46 -2.04 1.31 3.37
C GLU A 46 -1.21 1.35 2.05
N PRO A 47 -1.83 1.08 0.89
CA PRO A 47 -3.21 0.66 0.69
C PRO A 47 -3.51 -0.72 1.26
N ASP A 48 -4.79 -1.01 1.44
CA ASP A 48 -5.25 -2.35 1.71
C ASP A 48 -5.48 -3.10 0.40
N PHE A 49 -4.44 -3.80 -0.08
CA PHE A 49 -4.52 -4.64 -1.28
C PHE A 49 -5.17 -6.01 -1.02
N GLU A 50 -5.39 -6.39 0.24
CA GLU A 50 -5.94 -7.70 0.61
C GLU A 50 -7.46 -7.72 0.52
N HIS A 51 -8.09 -6.53 0.57
CA HIS A 51 -9.52 -6.37 0.39
C HIS A 51 -9.94 -6.48 -1.09
N ALA A 52 -11.09 -7.12 -1.38
CA ALA A 52 -11.61 -7.30 -2.74
C ALA A 52 -11.85 -5.97 -3.48
N THR A 53 -12.21 -4.93 -2.73
CA THR A 53 -12.24 -3.54 -3.19
C THR A 53 -11.17 -2.75 -2.42
N PRO A 54 -9.93 -2.64 -2.95
CA PRO A 54 -8.82 -2.05 -2.21
C PRO A 54 -9.12 -0.62 -1.77
N THR A 55 -8.57 -0.23 -0.64
CA THR A 55 -8.80 1.10 -0.08
C THR A 55 -7.52 1.87 0.18
N ILE A 56 -7.62 3.18 0.00
CA ILE A 56 -6.57 4.16 0.32
C ILE A 56 -7.13 5.08 1.41
N SER A 57 -6.31 5.39 2.40
CA SER A 57 -6.65 6.35 3.45
C SER A 57 -5.54 7.38 3.64
N ALA A 58 -5.83 8.44 4.38
CA ALA A 58 -4.84 9.46 4.68
C ALA A 58 -3.93 9.12 5.87
N ILE A 59 -4.08 7.96 6.52
CA ILE A 59 -3.37 7.66 7.79
C ILE A 59 -1.84 7.54 7.63
N CYS A 60 -1.35 7.20 6.44
CA CYS A 60 0.10 7.09 6.22
C CYS A 60 0.73 8.44 5.85
N ARG A 61 0.04 9.26 5.04
CA ARG A 61 0.61 10.44 4.37
C ARG A 61 -0.16 11.74 4.56
N GLN A 62 -1.18 11.73 5.40
CA GLN A 62 -1.93 12.91 5.83
C GLN A 62 -2.40 13.72 4.62
N GLY A 63 -2.20 15.04 4.64
CA GLY A 63 -2.52 15.98 3.57
C GLY A 63 -1.78 15.78 2.24
N MET A 64 -0.76 14.92 2.15
CA MET A 64 0.13 14.90 0.98
C MET A 64 -0.44 14.18 -0.24
N PHE A 65 -1.31 13.18 -0.04
CA PHE A 65 -1.75 12.31 -1.15
C PHE A 65 -3.25 12.01 -1.15
N ALA A 66 -3.76 11.19 -0.23
CA ALA A 66 -5.16 10.76 -0.26
C ALA A 66 -6.17 11.93 -0.36
N PRO A 67 -6.00 13.08 0.33
CA PRO A 67 -6.86 14.26 0.18
C PRO A 67 -6.95 14.88 -1.21
N ARG A 68 -6.01 14.55 -2.10
CA ARG A 68 -5.96 15.06 -3.48
C ARG A 68 -6.71 14.15 -4.46
N LEU A 69 -7.03 12.92 -4.07
CA LEU A 69 -7.68 11.95 -4.93
C LEU A 69 -9.16 12.29 -5.13
N ARG A 70 -9.65 12.05 -6.35
CA ARG A 70 -11.03 12.22 -6.79
C ARG A 70 -11.45 10.98 -7.57
N GLU A 71 -12.75 10.81 -7.75
CA GLU A 71 -13.29 9.74 -8.59
C GLU A 71 -12.64 9.74 -9.98
N ASN A 72 -12.41 8.54 -10.50
CA ASN A 72 -11.72 8.26 -11.76
C ASN A 72 -10.24 8.68 -11.84
N ASP A 73 -9.63 9.14 -10.75
CA ASP A 73 -8.17 9.17 -10.66
C ASP A 73 -7.61 7.73 -10.71
N LEU A 74 -6.42 7.59 -11.28
CA LEU A 74 -5.64 6.37 -11.22
C LEU A 74 -4.48 6.51 -10.27
N VAL A 75 -4.21 5.44 -9.52
CA VAL A 75 -3.04 5.33 -8.66
C VAL A 75 -2.26 4.08 -9.01
N VAL A 76 -1.04 4.28 -9.48
CA VAL A 76 -0.06 3.22 -9.68
C VAL A 76 0.75 3.07 -8.40
N TYR A 77 0.76 1.88 -7.83
CA TYR A 77 1.57 1.55 -6.65
C TYR A 77 2.80 0.75 -7.04
N MET A 78 3.94 1.21 -6.56
CA MET A 78 5.17 0.44 -6.57
C MET A 78 5.78 0.32 -5.17
N THR A 79 6.67 -0.62 -4.94
CA THR A 79 7.43 -0.64 -3.68
C THR A 79 8.50 0.45 -3.67
N VAL A 80 9.10 0.72 -2.52
CA VAL A 80 10.40 1.43 -2.44
C VAL A 80 11.51 0.60 -3.11
N LYS A 81 12.63 1.25 -3.49
CA LYS A 81 13.78 0.55 -4.09
C LYS A 81 14.53 -0.24 -3.02
N ARG A 82 14.55 -1.58 -3.13
CA ARG A 82 15.31 -2.50 -2.26
C ARG A 82 15.70 -3.76 -3.02
N ARG A 83 16.55 -4.58 -2.41
CA ARG A 83 16.78 -5.96 -2.86
C ARG A 83 15.70 -6.85 -2.22
N TYR A 84 14.83 -7.43 -3.04
CA TYR A 84 13.77 -8.33 -2.59
C TYR A 84 14.14 -9.78 -2.90
N GLY A 85 13.83 -10.72 -2.00
CA GLY A 85 14.13 -12.13 -2.21
C GLY A 85 15.58 -12.40 -2.64
N SER A 86 15.72 -13.10 -3.78
CA SER A 86 16.98 -13.49 -4.41
C SER A 86 17.50 -12.48 -5.45
N ASP A 87 16.94 -11.27 -5.51
CA ASP A 87 17.34 -10.23 -6.45
C ASP A 87 18.85 -9.96 -6.44
N LYS A 88 19.46 -9.95 -7.63
CA LYS A 88 20.88 -9.57 -7.78
C LYS A 88 21.08 -8.08 -7.50
N SER A 89 20.15 -7.23 -7.94
CA SER A 89 20.23 -5.77 -7.85
C SER A 89 18.99 -5.15 -7.20
N PRO A 90 19.12 -4.02 -6.47
CA PRO A 90 17.96 -3.35 -5.91
C PRO A 90 17.05 -2.77 -6.99
N SER A 91 15.75 -2.94 -6.82
CA SER A 91 14.70 -2.48 -7.75
C SER A 91 13.43 -2.10 -6.99
N ASN A 92 12.55 -1.38 -7.66
CA ASN A 92 11.16 -1.23 -7.22
C ASN A 92 10.37 -2.45 -7.74
N ARG A 93 9.11 -2.58 -7.31
CA ARG A 93 8.17 -3.59 -7.81
C ARG A 93 6.86 -2.94 -8.18
N LEU A 94 6.34 -3.20 -9.39
CA LEU A 94 5.02 -2.71 -9.80
C LEU A 94 3.94 -3.61 -9.20
N ILE A 95 3.16 -3.08 -8.27
CA ILE A 95 2.23 -3.87 -7.45
C ILE A 95 0.81 -3.74 -7.96
N ALA A 96 0.34 -2.52 -8.19
CA ALA A 96 -1.05 -2.31 -8.52
C ALA A 96 -1.27 -1.10 -9.42
N ILE A 97 -2.34 -1.15 -10.21
CA ILE A 97 -2.96 -0.01 -10.87
C ILE A 97 -4.41 0.01 -10.36
N LEU A 98 -4.75 1.02 -9.58
CA LEU A 98 -6.06 1.17 -8.96
C LEU A 98 -6.79 2.37 -9.57
N GLN A 99 -8.09 2.23 -9.85
CA GLN A 99 -8.95 3.35 -10.19
C GLN A 99 -9.78 3.74 -8.97
N VAL A 100 -9.77 5.03 -8.63
CA VAL A 100 -10.63 5.57 -7.58
C VAL A 100 -12.08 5.44 -8.04
N ASP A 101 -12.85 4.67 -7.27
CA ASP A 101 -14.25 4.39 -7.53
C ASP A 101 -15.14 5.33 -6.72
N TRP A 102 -14.80 5.52 -5.44
CA TRP A 102 -15.59 6.36 -4.54
C TRP A 102 -14.73 7.01 -3.46
N VAL A 103 -15.09 8.22 -3.04
CA VAL A 103 -14.43 8.94 -1.94
C VAL A 103 -15.43 9.16 -0.80
N PHE A 104 -15.25 8.44 0.29
CA PHE A 104 -16.03 8.64 1.51
C PHE A 104 -15.48 9.84 2.30
N PRO A 105 -16.34 10.78 2.74
CA PRO A 105 -15.91 11.92 3.53
C PRO A 105 -15.29 11.52 4.88
N THR A 106 -15.73 10.40 5.45
CA THR A 106 -15.22 9.87 6.71
C THR A 106 -15.08 8.34 6.63
N HIS A 107 -14.24 7.76 7.50
CA HIS A 107 -14.19 6.31 7.71
C HIS A 107 -15.55 5.73 8.13
N GLN A 108 -16.37 6.48 8.87
CA GLN A 108 -17.70 6.06 9.30
C GLN A 108 -18.67 5.90 8.11
N HIS A 109 -18.67 6.83 7.15
CA HIS A 109 -19.45 6.66 5.91
C HIS A 109 -18.96 5.46 5.09
N GLY A 110 -17.64 5.22 5.06
CA GLY A 110 -17.08 4.04 4.42
C GLY A 110 -17.55 2.74 5.07
N LYS A 111 -17.55 2.68 6.41
CA LYS A 111 -18.09 1.55 7.17
C LYS A 111 -19.54 1.26 6.80
N GLU A 112 -20.39 2.27 6.84
CA GLU A 112 -21.83 2.13 6.52
C GLU A 112 -22.04 1.54 5.13
N TRP A 113 -21.26 1.98 4.15
CA TRP A 113 -21.31 1.44 2.80
C TRP A 113 -20.87 -0.04 2.75
N PHE A 114 -19.72 -0.38 3.34
CA PHE A 114 -19.25 -1.77 3.36
C PHE A 114 -20.22 -2.73 4.07
N GLU A 115 -20.81 -2.30 5.18
CA GLU A 115 -21.82 -3.08 5.91
C GLU A 115 -23.11 -3.27 5.09
N ALA A 116 -23.57 -2.22 4.40
CA ALA A 116 -24.74 -2.30 3.52
C ALA A 116 -24.53 -3.26 2.34
N GLU A 117 -23.30 -3.35 1.83
CA GLU A 117 -22.91 -4.29 0.77
C GLU A 117 -22.58 -5.70 1.29
N GLY A 118 -22.71 -5.95 2.60
CA GLY A 118 -22.38 -7.25 3.22
C GLY A 118 -20.90 -7.61 3.13
N MET A 119 -20.03 -6.62 3.01
CA MET A 119 -18.58 -6.79 2.88
C MET A 119 -17.86 -6.63 4.22
N ALA A 120 -16.71 -7.27 4.36
CA ALA A 120 -15.82 -7.03 5.48
C ALA A 120 -15.28 -5.58 5.43
N LEU A 121 -14.88 -5.05 6.60
CA LEU A 121 -14.20 -3.77 6.63
C LEU A 121 -12.74 -3.93 6.20
N PRO A 122 -12.21 -3.04 5.34
CA PRO A 122 -10.79 -3.02 5.06
C PRO A 122 -10.02 -2.62 6.32
N SER A 123 -8.81 -3.15 6.49
CA SER A 123 -8.02 -2.99 7.70
C SER A 123 -7.66 -1.54 8.02
N ASN A 124 -7.56 -0.67 7.00
CA ASN A 124 -7.33 0.77 7.14
C ASN A 124 -8.62 1.60 7.31
N CYS A 125 -9.78 0.99 7.47
CA CYS A 125 -11.00 1.68 7.90
C CYS A 125 -10.97 1.92 9.42
N MET A 126 -10.63 3.14 9.83
CA MET A 126 -10.38 3.50 11.23
C MET A 126 -11.68 3.76 12.00
N VAL A 127 -12.44 2.70 12.26
CA VAL A 127 -13.70 2.72 13.03
C VAL A 127 -13.64 1.81 14.24
N LYS A 128 -14.49 2.06 15.23
CA LYS A 128 -14.61 1.19 16.42
C LYS A 128 -15.00 -0.23 16.00
N GLY A 129 -14.29 -1.23 16.56
CA GLY A 129 -14.53 -2.65 16.28
C GLY A 129 -13.72 -3.20 15.09
N ASN A 130 -13.02 -2.35 14.34
CA ASN A 130 -12.06 -2.79 13.33
C ASN A 130 -10.65 -2.73 13.93
N GLU A 131 -10.14 -3.85 14.43
CA GLU A 131 -8.87 -3.91 15.15
C GLU A 131 -7.65 -3.92 14.21
N PRO A 132 -6.49 -3.39 14.63
CA PRO A 132 -5.27 -3.47 13.84
C PRO A 132 -4.72 -4.91 13.80
N TYR A 133 -3.89 -5.20 12.81
CA TYR A 133 -3.16 -6.47 12.79
C TYR A 133 -2.24 -6.62 14.01
N PRO A 134 -2.12 -7.84 14.57
CA PRO A 134 -1.12 -8.14 15.60
C PRO A 134 0.30 -7.87 15.10
N PHE A 135 1.23 -7.58 16.02
CA PHE A 135 2.57 -7.12 15.63
C PHE A 135 3.34 -8.12 14.76
N ASP A 136 3.14 -9.43 14.99
CA ASP A 136 3.78 -10.51 14.23
C ASP A 136 3.16 -10.75 12.85
N HIS A 137 2.14 -9.99 12.45
CA HIS A 137 1.60 -9.90 11.09
C HIS A 137 2.16 -8.68 10.31
N THR A 138 3.07 -7.92 10.91
CA THR A 138 3.64 -6.67 10.35
C THR A 138 5.14 -6.79 10.06
N ALA A 139 5.72 -5.79 9.41
CA ALA A 139 7.18 -5.69 9.27
C ALA A 139 7.85 -4.96 10.47
N GLY A 140 7.05 -4.51 11.44
CA GLY A 140 7.43 -3.65 12.55
C GLY A 140 7.70 -2.19 12.17
N ASN A 141 7.40 -1.26 13.08
CA ASN A 141 7.73 0.17 12.96
C ASN A 141 8.99 0.52 13.76
N PHE A 142 10.10 -0.16 13.51
CA PHE A 142 11.40 0.19 14.10
C PHE A 142 12.12 1.21 13.22
N GLU A 143 12.63 2.28 13.82
CA GLU A 143 13.41 3.30 13.10
C GLU A 143 14.80 2.78 12.74
N LYS A 144 15.44 2.04 13.67
CA LYS A 144 16.79 1.53 13.51
C LYS A 144 16.79 0.01 13.35
N ALA A 145 17.61 -0.48 12.44
CA ALA A 145 17.82 -1.92 12.24
C ALA A 145 18.40 -2.63 13.47
N LEU A 146 19.11 -1.91 14.34
CA LEU A 146 19.61 -2.45 15.60
C LEU A 146 18.47 -2.80 16.57
N ASP A 147 17.47 -1.94 16.69
CA ASP A 147 16.33 -2.14 17.59
C ASP A 147 15.48 -3.32 17.15
N LEU A 148 15.27 -3.47 15.83
CA LEU A 148 14.63 -4.64 15.27
C LEU A 148 15.42 -5.92 15.60
N ARG A 149 16.74 -5.92 15.39
CA ARG A 149 17.58 -7.09 15.74
C ARG A 149 17.52 -7.42 17.23
N ALA A 150 17.53 -6.40 18.10
CA ALA A 150 17.39 -6.59 19.54
C ALA A 150 16.01 -7.15 19.92
N PHE A 151 14.94 -6.68 19.25
CA PHE A 151 13.59 -7.24 19.42
C PHE A 151 13.54 -8.73 19.03
N MET A 152 14.10 -9.08 17.88
CA MET A 152 14.09 -10.46 17.36
C MET A 152 14.86 -11.46 18.24
N LYS A 153 15.79 -10.99 19.09
CA LYS A 153 16.55 -11.84 20.03
C LYS A 153 15.80 -12.16 21.32
N ARG A 154 14.66 -11.50 21.57
CA ARG A 154 13.84 -11.76 22.75
C ARG A 154 13.11 -13.09 22.61
N ASP A 155 12.80 -13.72 23.74
CA ASP A 155 11.88 -14.85 23.79
C ASP A 155 10.47 -14.46 23.29
N THR A 156 9.68 -15.46 22.93
CA THR A 156 8.35 -15.29 22.32
C THR A 156 7.39 -14.49 23.20
N GLU A 157 7.35 -14.75 24.50
CA GLU A 157 6.46 -14.05 25.43
C GLU A 157 6.80 -12.56 25.48
N ARG A 158 8.09 -12.24 25.58
CA ARG A 158 8.54 -10.84 25.61
C ARG A 158 8.36 -10.16 24.26
N GLN A 159 8.51 -10.86 23.14
CA GLN A 159 8.17 -10.33 21.82
C GLN A 159 6.68 -9.99 21.71
N GLN A 160 5.79 -10.88 22.15
CA GLN A 160 4.34 -10.65 22.15
C GLN A 160 3.98 -9.43 23.00
N LYS A 161 4.47 -9.35 24.24
CA LYS A 161 4.20 -8.23 25.16
C LYS A 161 4.69 -6.89 24.62
N VAL A 162 5.91 -6.85 24.08
CA VAL A 162 6.47 -5.61 23.50
C VAL A 162 5.77 -5.25 22.19
N GLY A 163 5.48 -6.24 21.35
CA GLY A 163 4.78 -6.07 20.08
C GLY A 163 3.38 -5.50 20.28
N ALA A 164 2.59 -6.05 21.20
CA ALA A 164 1.25 -5.57 21.54
C ALA A 164 1.26 -4.08 21.94
N ARG A 165 2.19 -3.70 22.83
CA ARG A 165 2.35 -2.28 23.23
C ARG A 165 2.70 -1.38 22.05
N ARG A 166 3.54 -1.85 21.13
CA ARG A 166 3.93 -1.09 19.92
C ARG A 166 2.76 -0.93 18.96
N VAL A 167 1.93 -1.96 18.76
CA VAL A 167 0.72 -1.87 17.94
C VAL A 167 -0.25 -0.86 18.53
N VAL A 168 -0.51 -0.88 19.84
CA VAL A 168 -1.41 0.09 20.49
C VAL A 168 -0.96 1.53 20.21
N HIS A 169 0.33 1.84 20.41
CA HIS A 169 0.84 3.18 20.15
C HIS A 169 0.77 3.56 18.66
N TRP A 170 1.10 2.61 17.77
CA TRP A 170 1.04 2.82 16.33
C TRP A 170 -0.39 3.08 15.85
N ASP A 171 -1.33 2.25 16.28
CA ASP A 171 -2.74 2.35 15.94
C ASP A 171 -3.37 3.64 16.48
N ASN A 172 -3.03 4.05 17.70
CA ASN A 172 -3.48 5.33 18.25
C ASN A 172 -3.00 6.53 17.42
N ASN A 173 -1.77 6.48 16.89
CA ASN A 173 -1.28 7.51 15.97
C ASN A 173 -2.05 7.49 14.64
N TYR A 174 -2.45 6.32 14.13
CA TYR A 174 -3.32 6.25 12.96
C TYR A 174 -4.73 6.74 13.23
N LYS A 175 -5.32 6.45 14.39
CA LYS A 175 -6.61 6.99 14.83
C LYS A 175 -6.58 8.52 14.89
N TYR A 176 -5.57 9.10 15.54
CA TYR A 176 -5.36 10.55 15.54
C TYR A 176 -5.31 11.13 14.12
N LYS A 177 -4.62 10.47 13.19
CA LYS A 177 -4.57 10.93 11.80
C LYS A 177 -5.90 10.76 11.08
N ALA A 178 -6.64 9.69 11.33
CA ALA A 178 -7.99 9.53 10.80
C ALA A 178 -8.93 10.64 11.31
N ASP A 179 -8.78 11.10 12.55
CA ASP A 179 -9.59 12.21 13.06
C ASP A 179 -9.29 13.54 12.33
N ASN A 180 -8.05 13.74 11.88
CA ASN A 180 -7.61 14.96 11.18
C ASN A 180 -7.72 14.88 9.65
N TRP A 181 -7.68 13.68 9.10
CA TRP A 181 -7.77 13.38 7.67
C TRP A 181 -8.68 12.16 7.48
N SER A 182 -9.98 12.39 7.65
CA SER A 182 -10.99 11.36 7.88
C SER A 182 -11.41 10.55 6.67
N MET A 183 -10.99 10.94 5.48
CA MET A 183 -11.48 10.30 4.26
C MET A 183 -11.00 8.86 4.11
N LEU A 184 -11.87 8.04 3.51
CA LEU A 184 -11.55 6.70 3.05
C LEU A 184 -11.88 6.62 1.56
N ILE A 185 -10.99 6.06 0.77
CA ILE A 185 -11.13 6.03 -0.69
C ILE A 185 -11.25 4.57 -1.11
N LYS A 186 -12.38 4.23 -1.71
CA LYS A 186 -12.62 2.93 -2.31
C LYS A 186 -12.09 2.94 -3.74
N THR A 187 -11.41 1.87 -4.12
CA THR A 187 -10.87 1.70 -5.46
C THR A 187 -11.30 0.39 -6.06
N LYS A 188 -11.18 0.30 -7.38
CA LYS A 188 -11.27 -0.94 -8.14
C LYS A 188 -9.92 -1.28 -8.75
N PRO A 189 -9.49 -2.55 -8.71
CA PRO A 189 -8.23 -2.97 -9.28
C PRO A 189 -8.33 -3.08 -10.80
N LEU A 190 -7.41 -2.42 -11.51
CA LEU A 190 -7.16 -2.66 -12.93
C LEU A 190 -6.04 -3.69 -13.14
N TYR A 191 -5.13 -3.76 -12.16
CA TYR A 191 -4.04 -4.72 -12.05
C TYR A 191 -3.61 -4.80 -10.59
N ILE A 192 -3.37 -6.02 -10.08
CA ILE A 192 -2.74 -6.29 -8.78
C ILE A 192 -1.89 -7.56 -8.92
N GLU A 193 -0.63 -7.49 -8.48
CA GLU A 193 0.25 -8.64 -8.28
C GLU A 193 1.05 -8.43 -6.98
N VAL A 194 0.70 -9.19 -5.93
CA VAL A 194 1.28 -9.05 -4.58
C VAL A 194 2.19 -10.22 -4.19
N ASN A 195 2.29 -11.25 -5.03
CA ASN A 195 3.09 -12.44 -4.78
C ASN A 195 4.43 -12.38 -5.53
N ASP A 196 4.39 -12.12 -6.84
CA ASP A 196 5.58 -12.04 -7.68
C ASP A 196 5.53 -10.89 -8.71
N PRO A 197 5.54 -9.63 -8.23
CA PRO A 197 5.44 -8.46 -9.08
C PRO A 197 6.68 -8.25 -9.96
N VAL A 198 6.47 -7.66 -11.13
CA VAL A 198 7.55 -7.33 -12.06
C VAL A 198 8.55 -6.32 -11.45
N PRO A 199 9.87 -6.58 -11.58
CA PRO A 199 10.90 -5.63 -11.18
C PRO A 199 10.91 -4.37 -12.05
N LEU A 200 10.92 -3.21 -11.38
CA LEU A 200 11.17 -1.92 -12.01
C LEU A 200 12.59 -1.46 -11.65
N HIS A 201 13.51 -1.65 -12.60
CA HIS A 201 14.89 -1.19 -12.46
C HIS A 201 14.99 0.33 -12.68
N LYS A 202 16.11 0.92 -12.21
CA LYS A 202 16.30 2.37 -12.27
C LYS A 202 16.29 2.85 -13.71
N GLU A 203 16.91 2.08 -14.59
CA GLU A 203 17.08 2.36 -16.02
C GLU A 203 15.72 2.46 -16.70
N THR A 204 14.82 1.49 -16.44
CA THR A 204 13.43 1.51 -16.91
C THR A 204 12.66 2.74 -16.43
N LEU A 205 12.82 3.12 -15.15
CA LEU A 205 12.18 4.34 -14.63
C LEU A 205 12.76 5.60 -15.28
N LEU A 206 14.07 5.66 -15.53
CA LEU A 206 14.67 6.80 -16.23
C LEU A 206 14.14 6.92 -17.66
N GLU A 207 13.98 5.81 -18.37
CA GLU A 207 13.41 5.78 -19.71
C GLU A 207 11.98 6.32 -19.73
N ILE A 208 11.10 5.76 -18.91
CA ILE A 208 9.67 6.16 -18.85
C ILE A 208 9.51 7.63 -18.41
N PHE A 209 10.35 8.10 -17.48
CA PHE A 209 10.19 9.41 -16.85
C PHE A 209 11.19 10.47 -17.36
N GLY A 210 11.74 10.30 -18.56
CA GLY A 210 12.54 11.34 -19.23
C GLY A 210 13.82 11.70 -18.48
N GLY A 211 14.54 10.70 -17.99
CA GLY A 211 15.84 10.83 -17.32
C GLY A 211 15.78 11.13 -15.83
N LYS A 212 14.60 11.06 -15.17
CA LYS A 212 14.49 11.29 -13.71
C LYS A 212 13.59 10.26 -13.05
N VAL A 213 14.02 9.72 -11.91
CA VAL A 213 13.16 8.86 -11.08
C VAL A 213 12.12 9.76 -10.37
N PRO A 214 10.82 9.50 -10.51
CA PRO A 214 9.78 10.35 -9.93
C PRO A 214 9.77 10.31 -8.40
N ASN A 215 9.54 11.47 -7.78
CA ASN A 215 9.26 11.52 -6.34
C ASN A 215 7.84 10.99 -6.07
N THR A 216 7.75 9.96 -5.24
CA THR A 216 6.50 9.29 -4.94
C THR A 216 5.88 9.69 -3.61
N ARG A 217 6.54 10.49 -2.76
CA ARG A 217 6.02 10.90 -1.43
C ARG A 217 4.88 11.92 -1.52
N ASN A 218 5.07 12.94 -2.35
CA ASN A 218 4.06 13.94 -2.71
C ASN A 218 3.94 13.92 -4.24
N PRO A 219 3.23 12.92 -4.80
CA PRO A 219 3.36 12.60 -6.21
C PRO A 219 2.76 13.69 -7.09
N LYS A 220 3.46 14.01 -8.18
CA LYS A 220 2.89 14.78 -9.30
C LYS A 220 2.09 13.83 -10.19
N ALA A 221 1.18 14.40 -10.96
CA ALA A 221 0.49 13.62 -11.98
C ALA A 221 1.49 13.14 -13.04
N ILE A 222 1.29 11.92 -13.53
CA ILE A 222 2.04 11.32 -14.64
C ILE A 222 1.16 11.30 -15.90
N SER A 223 1.77 11.17 -17.08
CA SER A 223 1.03 11.15 -18.34
C SER A 223 0.39 9.78 -18.62
N LEU A 224 -0.61 9.76 -19.51
CA LEU A 224 -1.20 8.51 -20.00
C LEU A 224 -0.15 7.61 -20.67
N ARG A 225 0.82 8.21 -21.37
CA ARG A 225 1.94 7.47 -21.96
C ARG A 225 2.77 6.76 -20.89
N GLN A 226 3.13 7.47 -19.81
CA GLN A 226 3.89 6.89 -18.70
C GLN A 226 3.13 5.76 -18.01
N LEU A 227 1.81 5.89 -17.86
CA LEU A 227 0.96 4.81 -17.36
C LEU A 227 0.97 3.61 -18.30
N ALA A 228 0.81 3.82 -19.61
CA ALA A 228 0.79 2.75 -20.60
C ALA A 228 2.13 1.99 -20.62
N ASP A 229 3.27 2.69 -20.56
CA ASP A 229 4.59 2.06 -20.51
C ASP A 229 4.77 1.23 -19.21
N LEU A 230 4.29 1.72 -18.06
CA LEU A 230 4.29 0.95 -16.81
C LEU A 230 3.38 -0.28 -16.87
N ALA A 231 2.16 -0.14 -17.38
CA ALA A 231 1.20 -1.22 -17.50
C ALA A 231 1.70 -2.32 -18.45
N PHE A 232 2.37 -1.93 -19.54
CA PHE A 232 2.94 -2.86 -20.51
C PHE A 232 3.95 -3.81 -19.86
N LEU A 233 4.78 -3.32 -18.92
CA LEU A 233 5.72 -4.15 -18.17
C LEU A 233 5.03 -5.22 -17.31
N ALA A 234 3.80 -4.96 -16.88
CA ALA A 234 2.94 -5.89 -16.15
C ALA A 234 2.09 -6.79 -17.08
N GLY A 235 2.29 -6.72 -18.40
CA GLY A 235 1.49 -7.47 -19.37
C GLY A 235 0.04 -6.97 -19.51
N VAL A 236 -0.21 -5.72 -19.12
CA VAL A 236 -1.52 -5.05 -19.19
C VAL A 236 -1.50 -4.01 -20.31
N SER A 237 -2.48 -4.06 -21.19
CA SER A 237 -2.71 -3.06 -22.21
C SER A 237 -3.77 -2.06 -21.74
N ILE A 238 -3.47 -0.77 -21.82
CA ILE A 238 -4.39 0.29 -21.44
C ILE A 238 -5.04 0.85 -22.72
N ALA A 239 -6.35 0.72 -22.83
CA ALA A 239 -7.17 1.35 -23.85
C ALA A 239 -7.88 2.57 -23.25
N GLY A 240 -7.69 3.74 -23.87
CA GLY A 240 -8.44 4.96 -23.56
C GLY A 240 -9.75 5.02 -24.34
#